data_AF-A0A401IA53-F1
#
_entry.id   AF-A0A401IA53-F1
#
_cell.length_a   1.000
_cell.length_b   1.000
_cell.length_c   1.000
_cell.angle_alpha   90.00
_cell.angle_beta   90.00
_cell.angle_gamma   90.00
#
_symmetry.space_group_name_H-M   'P 1'
#
loop_
_entity.id
_entity.type
_entity.pdbx_description
1 polymer ?
#
loop_
_entity_poly.entity_id
_entity_poly.type
_entity_poly.pdbx_seq_one_letter_code
_entity_poly.pdbx_strand_id
1 'polypeptide(L)'
;MPELNDPYLIARVSITENTDNAHLLEVDGVCPLCGNYLLIPKGKRMNKKYQIAHIYPNSPIPNELKELQGLERLGTNCEEFENKIALCKDCHGYYDDHKTKEEYLKLIKIKKRLMAASKAKISTSHQDIEDEIVLVINSLMSIDPVSLQKMELEYKALKISSKIEMTYSILKAKIETYVCIYFNLIKETFQSLDQENKINFDLVASEVRASFLKCDEEIISKSEIFEALVKWLKSKSNGSSSEACEAVISYFVQSCEVFREISQ
;
A
#
# COMPACT_ATOMS: atom_id res chain seq x y z
N MET A 1 -10.43 -48.87 -14.26
CA MET A 1 -10.77 -47.74 -13.37
C MET A 1 -10.49 -46.48 -14.17
N PRO A 2 -11.42 -45.53 -14.32
CA PRO A 2 -11.15 -44.37 -15.15
C PRO A 2 -10.03 -43.57 -14.48
N GLU A 3 -8.90 -43.44 -15.15
CA GLU A 3 -7.88 -42.45 -14.81
C GLU A 3 -8.57 -41.09 -14.84
N LEU A 4 -8.82 -40.52 -13.66
CA LEU A 4 -9.17 -39.12 -13.52
C LEU A 4 -7.96 -38.34 -14.01
N ASN A 5 -7.97 -37.93 -15.27
CA ASN A 5 -6.99 -36.99 -15.81
C ASN A 5 -7.37 -35.60 -15.27
N ASP A 6 -7.17 -35.40 -13.97
CA ASP A 6 -7.43 -34.16 -13.27
C ASP A 6 -6.39 -33.13 -13.74
N PRO A 7 -6.79 -32.10 -14.51
CA PRO A 7 -5.84 -31.17 -15.14
C PRO A 7 -5.07 -30.34 -14.12
N TYR A 8 -5.53 -30.30 -12.85
CA TYR A 8 -4.82 -29.64 -11.77
C TYR A 8 -3.54 -30.39 -11.34
N LEU A 9 -3.50 -31.72 -11.53
CA LEU A 9 -2.39 -32.57 -11.11
C LEU A 9 -1.35 -32.64 -12.23
N ILE A 10 -0.23 -31.95 -12.04
CA ILE A 10 0.91 -31.98 -12.96
C ILE A 10 2.14 -32.63 -12.35
N ALA A 11 3.14 -32.94 -13.18
CA ALA A 11 4.40 -33.51 -12.70
C ALA A 11 5.10 -32.55 -11.72
N ARG A 12 5.67 -33.13 -10.65
CA ARG A 12 6.35 -32.36 -9.61
C ARG A 12 7.50 -31.53 -10.16
N VAL A 13 7.55 -30.26 -9.78
CA VAL A 13 8.60 -29.31 -10.20
C VAL A 13 9.58 -29.07 -9.05
N SER A 14 10.87 -29.02 -9.35
CA SER A 14 11.89 -28.67 -8.36
C SER A 14 11.74 -27.22 -7.92
N ILE A 15 11.84 -26.99 -6.61
CA ILE A 15 11.75 -25.64 -6.04
C ILE A 15 13.12 -24.97 -6.21
N THR A 16 13.14 -23.82 -6.88
CA THR A 16 14.35 -23.00 -7.01
C THR A 16 14.68 -22.30 -5.70
N GLU A 17 15.93 -21.88 -5.52
CA GLU A 17 16.33 -21.12 -4.32
C GLU A 17 15.52 -19.82 -4.13
N ASN A 18 15.20 -19.12 -5.21
CA ASN A 18 14.38 -17.91 -5.16
C ASN A 18 12.93 -18.22 -4.72
N THR A 19 12.34 -19.29 -5.24
CA THR A 19 10.98 -19.72 -4.83
C THR A 19 10.96 -20.18 -3.38
N ASP A 20 12.00 -20.89 -2.93
CA ASP A 20 12.18 -21.31 -1.54
C ASP A 20 12.25 -20.10 -0.59
N ASN A 21 13.06 -19.10 -0.95
CA ASN A 21 13.15 -17.84 -0.22
C ASN A 21 11.83 -17.06 -0.22
N ALA A 22 11.11 -17.03 -1.34
CA ALA A 22 9.80 -16.37 -1.42
C ALA A 22 8.77 -16.99 -0.45
N HIS A 23 8.71 -18.32 -0.36
CA HIS A 23 7.86 -18.99 0.62
C HIS A 23 8.29 -18.74 2.07
N LEU A 24 9.60 -18.66 2.33
CA LEU A 24 10.12 -18.34 3.67
C LEU A 24 9.75 -16.91 4.08
N LEU A 25 9.84 -15.96 3.16
CA LEU A 25 9.46 -14.56 3.37
C LEU A 25 7.95 -14.40 3.57
N GLU A 26 7.13 -15.13 2.82
CA GLU A 26 5.67 -15.10 2.94
C GLU A 26 5.21 -15.46 4.35
N VAL A 27 5.89 -16.40 5.02
CA VAL A 27 5.60 -16.80 6.41
C VAL A 27 6.41 -16.04 7.46
N ASP A 28 7.07 -14.95 7.09
CA ASP A 28 7.92 -14.12 7.96
C ASP A 28 9.00 -14.92 8.73
N GLY A 29 9.53 -15.98 8.12
CA GLY A 29 10.57 -16.82 8.73
C GLY A 29 10.11 -17.71 9.89
N VAL A 30 8.80 -17.76 10.18
CA VAL A 30 8.21 -18.56 11.26
C VAL A 30 7.20 -19.56 10.73
N CYS A 31 7.08 -20.72 11.38
CA CYS A 31 6.08 -21.71 11.01
C CYS A 31 4.67 -21.15 11.30
N PRO A 32 3.78 -21.05 10.31
CA PRO A 32 2.46 -20.46 10.51
C PRO A 32 1.51 -21.35 11.33
N LEU A 33 1.87 -22.61 11.59
CA LEU A 33 1.09 -23.54 12.40
C LEU A 33 1.48 -23.55 13.88
N CYS A 34 2.76 -23.35 14.20
CA CYS A 34 3.27 -23.50 15.58
C CYS A 34 4.13 -22.33 16.08
N GLY A 35 4.49 -21.38 15.23
CA GLY A 35 5.29 -20.20 15.59
C GLY A 35 6.80 -20.44 15.68
N ASN A 36 7.29 -21.68 15.49
CA ASN A 36 8.72 -21.96 15.54
C ASN A 36 9.50 -21.30 14.40
N TYR A 37 10.68 -20.76 14.70
CA TYR A 37 11.60 -20.24 13.67
C TYR A 37 12.02 -21.32 12.68
N LEU A 38 11.97 -20.98 11.39
CA LEU A 38 12.29 -21.89 10.29
C LEU A 38 13.79 -21.93 9.97
N LEU A 39 14.52 -20.89 10.36
CA LEU A 39 15.99 -20.80 10.28
C LEU A 39 16.56 -20.66 11.69
N ILE A 40 17.43 -21.61 12.08
CA ILE A 40 18.05 -21.61 13.41
C ILE A 40 19.57 -21.39 13.28
N PRO A 41 20.17 -20.44 14.02
CA PRO A 41 21.62 -20.24 14.02
C PRO A 41 22.34 -21.47 14.60
N LYS A 42 23.38 -21.93 13.90
CA LYS A 42 24.31 -22.96 14.37
C LYS A 42 25.74 -22.48 14.11
N GLY A 43 26.33 -21.82 15.10
CA GLY A 43 27.60 -21.12 14.94
C GLY A 43 27.48 -19.97 13.95
N LYS A 44 28.30 -19.96 12.90
CA LYS A 44 28.28 -18.93 11.83
C LYS A 44 27.30 -19.21 10.69
N ARG A 45 26.57 -20.35 10.71
CA ARG A 45 25.65 -20.75 9.62
C ARG A 45 24.21 -20.79 10.12
N MET A 46 23.27 -20.51 9.22
CA MET A 46 21.85 -20.74 9.46
C MET A 46 21.48 -22.17 9.03
N ASN A 47 20.77 -22.89 9.87
CA ASN A 47 20.29 -24.24 9.58
C ASN A 47 18.82 -24.20 9.16
N LYS A 48 18.52 -24.78 7.99
CA LYS A 48 17.18 -24.90 7.44
C LYS A 48 16.37 -25.97 8.18
N LYS A 49 15.38 -25.53 8.95
CA LYS A 49 14.47 -26.39 9.76
C LYS A 49 13.05 -26.47 9.19
N TYR A 50 12.91 -26.16 7.90
CA TYR A 50 11.64 -26.12 7.22
C TYR A 50 11.68 -26.82 5.87
N GLN A 51 10.50 -27.12 5.35
CA GLN A 51 10.24 -27.67 4.02
C GLN A 51 9.05 -26.93 3.40
N ILE A 52 8.98 -26.95 2.08
CA ILE A 52 7.83 -26.41 1.35
C ILE A 52 6.82 -27.54 1.19
N ALA A 53 5.71 -27.44 1.91
CA ALA A 53 4.59 -28.38 1.84
C ALA A 53 3.68 -28.01 0.67
N HIS A 54 3.13 -29.02 0.02
CA HIS A 54 1.94 -28.82 -0.82
C HIS A 54 0.71 -28.76 0.08
N ILE A 55 -0.13 -27.74 -0.08
CA ILE A 55 -1.41 -27.64 0.61
C ILE A 55 -2.33 -28.72 0.05
N TYR A 56 -2.62 -28.68 -1.25
CA TYR A 56 -3.22 -29.80 -1.97
C TYR A 56 -2.12 -30.73 -2.48
N PRO A 57 -2.15 -32.04 -2.16
CA PRO A 57 -1.07 -32.97 -2.52
C PRO A 57 -0.84 -33.03 -4.03
N ASN A 58 0.42 -33.04 -4.45
CA ASN A 58 0.80 -33.23 -5.86
C ASN A 58 0.40 -34.63 -6.39
N SER A 59 0.43 -35.64 -5.53
CA SER A 59 0.10 -37.03 -5.85
C SER A 59 -0.86 -37.61 -4.79
N PRO A 60 -2.15 -37.22 -4.80
CA PRO A 60 -3.12 -37.63 -3.79
C PRO A 60 -3.37 -39.13 -3.82
N ILE A 61 -3.43 -39.76 -2.65
CA ILE A 61 -3.91 -41.16 -2.53
C ILE A 61 -5.45 -41.21 -2.58
N PRO A 62 -6.06 -42.38 -2.88
CA PRO A 62 -7.51 -42.48 -3.03
C PRO A 62 -8.35 -41.99 -1.84
N ASN A 63 -7.80 -42.06 -0.62
CA ASN A 63 -8.48 -41.54 0.57
C ASN A 63 -8.49 -40.00 0.57
N GLU A 64 -7.36 -39.37 0.24
CA GLU A 64 -7.25 -37.90 0.14
C GLU A 64 -8.15 -37.35 -0.97
N LEU A 65 -8.25 -38.05 -2.11
CA LEU A 65 -9.17 -37.65 -3.18
C LEU A 65 -10.63 -37.60 -2.71
N LYS A 66 -11.04 -38.52 -1.83
CA LYS A 66 -12.39 -38.54 -1.25
C LYS A 66 -12.56 -37.45 -0.20
N GLU A 67 -11.63 -37.34 0.75
CA GLU A 67 -11.65 -36.34 1.83
C GLU A 67 -11.67 -34.91 1.28
N LEU A 68 -10.90 -34.66 0.22
CA LEU A 68 -10.73 -33.33 -0.37
C LEU A 68 -11.68 -33.06 -1.55
N GLN A 69 -12.62 -33.96 -1.83
CA GLN A 69 -13.53 -33.84 -2.96
C GLN A 69 -14.39 -32.57 -2.85
N GLY A 70 -14.38 -31.76 -3.90
CA GLY A 70 -15.21 -30.54 -3.99
C GLY A 70 -14.70 -29.37 -3.13
N LEU A 71 -13.54 -29.51 -2.48
CA LEU A 71 -12.90 -28.38 -1.79
C LEU A 71 -12.17 -27.49 -2.81
N GLU A 72 -12.07 -26.21 -2.45
CA GLU A 72 -11.29 -25.23 -3.21
C GLU A 72 -9.84 -25.69 -3.33
N ARG A 73 -9.23 -25.49 -4.51
CA ARG A 73 -7.81 -25.69 -4.74
C ARG A 73 -7.18 -24.36 -5.13
N LEU A 74 -6.03 -24.06 -4.55
CA LEU A 74 -5.34 -22.79 -4.79
C LEU A 74 -4.46 -22.89 -6.04
N GLY A 75 -4.37 -21.79 -6.80
CA GLY A 75 -3.64 -21.76 -8.07
C GLY A 75 -4.34 -22.50 -9.21
N THR A 76 -3.76 -22.44 -10.40
CA THR A 76 -4.26 -23.13 -11.59
C THR A 76 -3.85 -24.60 -11.63
N ASN A 77 -2.79 -24.98 -10.90
CA ASN A 77 -2.28 -26.35 -10.78
C ASN A 77 -1.58 -26.59 -9.43
N CYS A 78 -1.29 -27.85 -9.11
CA CYS A 78 -0.74 -28.27 -7.81
C CYS A 78 0.70 -27.80 -7.54
N GLU A 79 1.43 -27.32 -8.54
CA GLU A 79 2.82 -26.87 -8.38
C GLU A 79 2.97 -25.36 -8.26
N GLU A 80 1.88 -24.59 -8.38
CA GLU A 80 1.92 -23.14 -8.23
C GLU A 80 2.25 -22.69 -6.81
N PHE A 81 2.71 -21.45 -6.71
CA PHE A 81 3.11 -20.82 -5.45
C PHE A 81 1.96 -20.79 -4.44
N GLU A 82 0.75 -20.56 -4.90
CA GLU A 82 -0.48 -20.48 -4.14
C GLU A 82 -0.82 -21.80 -3.44
N ASN A 83 -0.40 -22.94 -4.00
CA ASN A 83 -0.62 -24.26 -3.41
C ASN A 83 0.55 -24.72 -2.51
N LYS A 84 1.56 -23.88 -2.27
CA LYS A 84 2.77 -24.24 -1.52
C LYS A 84 2.98 -23.33 -0.31
N ILE A 85 3.45 -23.89 0.79
CA ILE A 85 3.67 -23.14 2.04
C ILE A 85 4.89 -23.67 2.82
N ALA A 86 5.69 -22.77 3.39
CA ALA A 86 6.82 -23.15 4.23
C ALA A 86 6.35 -23.55 5.63
N LEU A 87 6.67 -24.78 6.04
CA LEU A 87 6.35 -25.32 7.36
C LEU A 87 7.60 -25.89 8.03
N CYS A 88 7.66 -25.88 9.37
CA CYS A 88 8.69 -26.65 10.06
C CYS A 88 8.53 -28.14 9.76
N LYS A 89 9.62 -28.90 9.87
CA LYS A 89 9.64 -30.34 9.53
C LYS A 89 8.58 -31.14 10.31
N ASP A 90 8.32 -30.79 11.57
CA ASP A 90 7.34 -31.48 12.41
C ASP A 90 5.89 -31.24 11.94
N CYS A 91 5.54 -29.98 11.66
CA CYS A 91 4.22 -29.63 11.15
C CYS A 91 3.99 -30.16 9.73
N HIS A 92 5.04 -30.17 8.89
CA HIS A 92 4.99 -30.77 7.57
C HIS A 92 4.70 -32.27 7.66
N GLY A 93 5.47 -33.02 8.46
CA GLY A 93 5.25 -34.46 8.65
C GLY A 93 3.87 -34.77 9.21
N TYR A 94 3.44 -34.03 10.24
CA TYR A 94 2.10 -34.20 10.81
C TYR A 94 0.99 -34.01 9.76
N TYR A 95 1.11 -32.97 8.94
CA TYR A 95 0.12 -32.66 7.91
C TYR A 95 0.08 -33.69 6.77
N ASP A 96 1.22 -34.26 6.40
CA ASP A 96 1.30 -35.33 5.40
C ASP A 96 0.65 -36.62 5.92
N ASP A 97 0.87 -36.96 7.20
CA ASP A 97 0.32 -38.16 7.81
C ASP A 97 -1.18 -38.03 8.19
N HIS A 98 -1.67 -36.81 8.44
CA HIS A 98 -3.01 -36.54 8.99
C HIS A 98 -3.80 -35.54 8.15
N LYS A 99 -3.88 -35.77 6.83
CA LYS A 99 -4.57 -34.87 5.90
C LYS A 99 -6.10 -35.04 5.95
N THR A 100 -6.73 -34.44 6.96
CA THR A 100 -8.20 -34.32 7.03
C THR A 100 -8.69 -33.08 6.30
N LYS A 101 -10.00 -33.05 6.00
CA LYS A 101 -10.68 -31.86 5.47
C LYS A 101 -10.44 -30.62 6.34
N GLU A 102 -10.46 -30.76 7.67
CA GLU A 102 -10.27 -29.64 8.60
C GLU A 102 -8.84 -29.07 8.52
N GLU A 103 -7.82 -29.93 8.54
CA GLU A 103 -6.42 -29.48 8.45
C GLU A 103 -6.12 -28.87 7.07
N TYR A 104 -6.71 -29.40 6.00
CA TYR A 104 -6.62 -28.82 4.67
C TYR A 104 -7.20 -27.39 4.61
N LEU A 105 -8.43 -27.21 5.09
CA LEU A 105 -9.11 -25.91 5.08
C LEU A 105 -8.39 -24.88 5.97
N LYS A 106 -7.79 -25.34 7.07
CA LYS A 106 -6.95 -24.51 7.94
C LYS A 106 -5.73 -23.98 7.20
N LEU A 107 -5.01 -24.81 6.43
CA LEU A 107 -3.89 -24.35 5.61
C LEU A 107 -4.33 -23.42 4.47
N ILE A 108 -5.46 -23.66 3.81
CA ILE A 108 -6.02 -22.72 2.83
C ILE A 108 -6.25 -21.35 3.47
N LYS A 109 -6.91 -21.31 4.63
CA LYS A 109 -7.19 -20.05 5.34
C LYS A 109 -5.92 -19.31 5.71
N ILE A 110 -4.91 -20.04 6.20
CA ILE A 110 -3.60 -19.47 6.51
C ILE A 110 -2.95 -18.90 5.25
N LYS A 111 -2.87 -19.68 4.17
CA LYS A 111 -2.22 -19.27 2.92
C LYS A 111 -2.88 -18.03 2.32
N LYS A 112 -4.21 -17.98 2.25
CA LYS A 112 -4.96 -16.80 1.79
C LYS A 112 -4.64 -15.54 2.61
N ARG A 113 -4.56 -15.67 3.94
CA ARG A 113 -4.20 -14.56 4.82
C ARG A 113 -2.78 -14.07 4.54
N LEU A 114 -1.82 -14.98 4.34
CA LEU A 114 -0.44 -14.63 4.04
C LEU A 114 -0.33 -13.93 2.68
N MET A 115 -0.96 -14.45 1.63
CA MET A 115 -0.98 -13.83 0.31
C MET A 115 -1.60 -12.42 0.36
N ALA A 116 -2.71 -12.24 1.09
CA ALA A 116 -3.32 -10.92 1.28
C ALA A 116 -2.37 -9.95 2.00
N ALA A 117 -1.65 -10.41 3.04
CA ALA A 117 -0.67 -9.61 3.74
C ALA A 117 0.53 -9.25 2.85
N SER A 118 1.04 -10.18 2.04
CA SER A 118 2.11 -9.91 1.07
C SER A 118 1.68 -8.90 0.02
N LYS A 119 0.45 -9.02 -0.51
CA LYS A 119 -0.11 -8.04 -1.45
C LYS A 119 -0.19 -6.64 -0.82
N ALA A 120 -0.71 -6.55 0.40
CA ALA A 120 -0.75 -5.28 1.13
C ALA A 120 0.65 -4.69 1.33
N LYS A 121 1.65 -5.51 1.71
CA LYS A 121 3.04 -5.07 1.91
C LYS A 121 3.68 -4.54 0.63
N ILE A 122 3.43 -5.20 -0.51
CA ILE A 122 3.89 -4.74 -1.83
C ILE A 122 3.20 -3.42 -2.21
N SER A 123 1.88 -3.33 -2.05
CA SER A 123 1.14 -2.08 -2.29
C SER A 123 1.60 -0.93 -1.40
N THR A 124 2.05 -1.19 -0.16
CA THR A 124 2.62 -0.14 0.71
C THR A 124 4.07 0.20 0.38
N SER A 125 4.81 -0.63 -0.36
CA SER A 125 6.21 -0.35 -0.72
C SER A 125 6.36 0.38 -2.05
N HIS A 126 5.36 0.27 -2.94
CA HIS A 126 5.29 1.08 -4.14
C HIS A 126 4.66 2.44 -3.79
N GLN A 127 5.45 3.50 -3.99
CA GLN A 127 5.08 4.90 -3.82
C GLN A 127 4.12 5.31 -4.96
N ASP A 128 2.93 4.73 -5.03
CA ASP A 128 1.96 4.99 -6.11
C ASP A 128 1.35 6.42 -6.01
N ILE A 129 1.58 7.13 -4.91
CA ILE A 129 1.05 8.48 -4.67
C ILE A 129 1.78 9.55 -5.52
N GLU A 130 2.98 9.25 -6.03
CA GLU A 130 3.73 10.19 -6.90
C GLU A 130 2.96 10.50 -8.18
N ASP A 131 2.41 9.46 -8.84
CA ASP A 131 1.64 9.61 -10.08
C ASP A 131 0.26 10.25 -9.83
N GLU A 132 -0.36 9.98 -8.68
CA GLU A 132 -1.65 10.56 -8.27
C GLU A 132 -1.54 12.08 -8.05
N ILE A 133 -0.49 12.52 -7.35
CA ILE A 133 -0.19 13.95 -7.12
C ILE A 133 0.13 14.67 -8.43
N VAL A 134 0.86 14.01 -9.35
CA VAL A 134 1.15 14.54 -10.70
C VAL A 134 -0.14 14.83 -11.47
N LEU A 135 -1.13 13.93 -11.42
CA LEU A 135 -2.41 14.12 -12.12
C LEU A 135 -3.17 15.35 -11.61
N VAL A 136 -3.17 15.58 -10.30
CA VAL A 136 -3.80 16.77 -9.70
C VAL A 136 -3.09 18.03 -10.19
N ILE A 137 -1.77 18.08 -10.13
CA ILE A 137 -1.01 19.27 -10.54
C ILE A 137 -1.17 19.56 -12.03
N ASN A 138 -1.17 18.53 -12.89
CA ASN A 138 -1.39 18.71 -14.33
C ASN A 138 -2.81 19.19 -14.67
N SER A 139 -3.80 18.73 -13.90
CA SER A 139 -5.18 19.20 -14.04
C SER A 139 -5.30 20.69 -13.70
N LEU A 140 -4.58 21.15 -12.67
CA LEU A 140 -4.53 22.57 -12.29
C LEU A 140 -3.91 23.47 -13.38
N MET A 141 -2.96 22.94 -14.15
CA MET A 141 -2.29 23.67 -15.24
C MET A 141 -3.13 23.82 -16.51
N SER A 142 -4.22 23.06 -16.65
CA SER A 142 -4.97 22.91 -17.91
C SER A 142 -6.30 23.69 -17.95
N ILE A 143 -6.56 24.55 -16.96
CA ILE A 143 -7.88 25.15 -16.74
C ILE A 143 -8.03 26.49 -17.43
N ASP A 144 -9.22 26.73 -17.96
CA ASP A 144 -9.57 27.98 -18.61
C ASP A 144 -9.84 29.11 -17.59
N PRO A 145 -9.50 30.37 -17.91
CA PRO A 145 -9.65 31.51 -16.99
C PRO A 145 -11.09 31.80 -16.53
N VAL A 146 -12.11 31.41 -17.30
CA VAL A 146 -13.52 31.72 -17.00
C VAL A 146 -14.04 30.81 -15.88
N SER A 147 -13.71 29.52 -15.96
CA SER A 147 -14.01 28.55 -14.90
C SER A 147 -13.35 28.92 -13.58
N LEU A 148 -12.09 29.38 -13.62
CA LEU A 148 -11.35 29.83 -12.44
C LEU A 148 -12.01 31.04 -11.77
N GLN A 149 -12.44 32.04 -12.56
CA GLN A 149 -13.07 33.26 -12.05
C GLN A 149 -14.39 32.97 -11.31
N LYS A 150 -15.17 32.00 -11.78
CA LYS A 150 -16.41 31.57 -11.11
C LYS A 150 -16.12 30.95 -9.75
N MET A 151 -15.14 30.05 -9.68
CA MET A 151 -14.76 29.36 -8.44
C MET A 151 -14.16 30.32 -7.38
N GLU A 152 -13.40 31.34 -7.81
CA GLU A 152 -12.85 32.38 -6.93
C GLU A 152 -13.98 33.17 -6.22
N LEU A 153 -15.04 33.52 -6.95
CA LEU A 153 -16.19 34.26 -6.39
C LEU A 153 -16.95 33.45 -5.33
N GLU A 154 -17.07 32.14 -5.53
CA GLU A 154 -17.72 31.24 -4.58
C GLU A 154 -16.88 31.08 -3.30
N TYR A 155 -15.55 31.07 -3.42
CA TYR A 155 -14.66 30.89 -2.26
C TYR A 155 -14.51 32.15 -1.39
N LYS A 156 -14.52 33.35 -1.97
CA LYS A 156 -14.44 34.64 -1.21
C LYS A 156 -15.53 34.79 -0.12
N ALA A 157 -16.59 34.00 -0.16
CA ALA A 157 -17.63 33.95 0.86
C ALA A 157 -17.23 33.22 2.17
N LEU A 158 -16.08 32.52 2.20
CA LEU A 158 -15.60 31.73 3.34
C LEU A 158 -14.39 32.40 4.00
N LYS A 159 -14.45 32.60 5.33
CA LYS A 159 -13.39 33.22 6.12
C LYS A 159 -12.10 32.38 6.09
N ILE A 160 -11.00 32.97 5.62
CA ILE A 160 -9.67 32.36 5.69
C ILE A 160 -9.23 32.28 7.16
N SER A 161 -8.81 31.10 7.58
CA SER A 161 -8.61 30.72 8.99
C SER A 161 -7.27 31.16 9.57
N SER A 162 -7.31 31.51 10.85
CA SER A 162 -6.24 31.95 11.74
C SER A 162 -5.16 30.89 12.04
N LYS A 163 -4.35 30.50 11.03
CA LYS A 163 -3.28 29.48 11.19
C LYS A 163 -1.85 30.02 11.10
N ILE A 164 -1.68 31.21 10.55
CA ILE A 164 -0.36 31.84 10.34
C ILE A 164 -0.28 33.11 11.17
N GLU A 165 0.76 33.19 12.01
CA GLU A 165 1.03 34.32 12.89
C GLU A 165 1.39 35.59 12.08
N MET A 166 1.18 36.75 12.69
CA MET A 166 1.45 38.05 12.05
C MET A 166 2.93 38.25 11.66
N THR A 167 3.84 37.56 12.34
CA THR A 167 5.28 37.51 12.04
C THR A 167 5.58 36.96 10.64
N TYR A 168 4.67 36.17 10.07
CA TYR A 168 4.76 35.57 8.73
C TYR A 168 3.78 36.22 7.73
N SER A 169 3.57 37.54 7.83
CA SER A 169 2.57 38.28 7.02
C SER A 169 2.68 38.07 5.50
N ILE A 170 3.91 37.97 4.96
CA ILE A 170 4.13 37.72 3.52
C ILE A 170 3.70 36.30 3.13
N LEU A 171 4.11 35.30 3.90
CA LEU A 171 3.71 33.90 3.68
C LEU A 171 2.20 33.75 3.81
N LYS A 172 1.61 34.43 4.80
CA LYS A 172 0.16 34.47 5.00
C LYS A 172 -0.56 35.04 3.78
N ALA A 173 -0.16 36.20 3.29
CA ALA A 173 -0.76 36.83 2.11
C ALA A 173 -0.65 35.94 0.86
N LYS A 174 0.48 35.24 0.69
CA LYS A 174 0.69 34.28 -0.40
C LYS A 174 -0.29 33.11 -0.32
N ILE A 175 -0.36 32.45 0.84
CA ILE A 175 -1.27 31.32 1.06
C ILE A 175 -2.72 31.77 0.92
N GLU A 176 -3.09 32.92 1.49
CA GLU A 176 -4.44 33.50 1.36
C GLU A 176 -4.81 33.74 -0.11
N THR A 177 -3.88 34.25 -0.91
CA THR A 177 -4.10 34.48 -2.34
C THR A 177 -4.33 33.16 -3.09
N TYR A 178 -3.47 32.16 -2.89
CA TYR A 178 -3.63 30.86 -3.52
C TYR A 178 -4.91 30.15 -3.10
N VAL A 179 -5.23 30.18 -1.80
CA VAL A 179 -6.46 29.61 -1.27
C VAL A 179 -7.68 30.33 -1.85
N CYS A 180 -7.66 31.66 -1.91
CA CYS A 180 -8.76 32.44 -2.46
C CYS A 180 -9.07 32.09 -3.92
N ILE A 181 -8.03 31.86 -4.72
CA ILE A 181 -8.17 31.64 -6.17
C ILE A 181 -8.41 30.17 -6.49
N TYR A 182 -7.71 29.25 -5.83
CA TYR A 182 -7.62 27.85 -6.27
C TYR A 182 -8.28 26.83 -5.35
N PHE A 183 -8.75 27.18 -4.15
CA PHE A 183 -9.22 26.17 -3.19
C PHE A 183 -10.37 25.31 -3.72
N ASN A 184 -11.44 25.94 -4.22
CA ASN A 184 -12.60 25.21 -4.73
C ASN A 184 -12.22 24.32 -5.92
N LEU A 185 -11.36 24.84 -6.80
CA LEU A 185 -10.86 24.11 -7.94
C LEU A 185 -10.07 22.87 -7.52
N ILE A 186 -9.09 23.03 -6.62
CA ILE A 186 -8.27 21.92 -6.11
C ILE A 186 -9.17 20.89 -5.44
N LYS A 187 -10.15 21.34 -4.65
CA LYS A 187 -11.13 20.47 -3.98
C LYS A 187 -11.95 19.66 -4.98
N GLU A 188 -12.53 20.30 -6.00
CA GLU A 188 -13.32 19.61 -7.03
C GLU A 188 -12.46 18.64 -7.85
N THR A 189 -11.21 19.02 -8.13
CA THR A 189 -10.24 18.16 -8.82
C THR A 189 -9.97 16.89 -8.02
N PHE A 190 -9.66 17.03 -6.72
CA PHE A 190 -9.49 15.88 -5.83
C PHE A 190 -10.75 15.01 -5.78
N GLN A 191 -11.93 15.61 -5.65
CA GLN A 191 -13.20 14.88 -5.60
C GLN A 191 -13.49 14.11 -6.89
N SER A 192 -13.26 14.71 -8.06
CA SER A 192 -13.49 14.06 -9.35
C SER A 192 -12.54 12.87 -9.55
N LEU A 193 -11.25 13.06 -9.26
CA LEU A 193 -10.25 12.01 -9.43
C LEU A 193 -10.46 10.85 -8.45
N ASP A 194 -10.88 11.13 -7.22
CA ASP A 194 -11.21 10.13 -6.19
C ASP A 194 -12.46 9.32 -6.60
N GLN A 195 -13.50 9.98 -7.11
CA GLN A 195 -14.71 9.31 -7.64
C GLN A 195 -14.41 8.42 -8.86
N GLU A 196 -13.45 8.81 -9.69
CA GLU A 196 -12.99 8.02 -10.84
C GLU A 196 -12.04 6.88 -10.45
N ASN A 197 -11.74 6.70 -9.15
CA ASN A 197 -10.72 5.78 -8.62
C ASN A 197 -9.34 5.98 -9.26
N LYS A 198 -9.02 7.21 -9.67
CA LYS A 198 -7.71 7.58 -10.22
C LYS A 198 -6.70 7.96 -9.14
N ILE A 199 -7.20 8.43 -8.00
CA ILE A 199 -6.40 8.76 -6.82
C ILE A 199 -7.13 8.26 -5.56
N ASN A 200 -6.43 8.23 -4.44
CA ASN A 200 -7.03 8.12 -3.11
C ASN A 200 -6.73 9.39 -2.30
N PHE A 201 -7.74 10.23 -2.07
CA PHE A 201 -7.55 11.51 -1.39
C PHE A 201 -6.94 11.37 0.02
N ASP A 202 -7.39 10.39 0.80
CA ASP A 202 -6.93 10.18 2.18
C ASP A 202 -5.45 9.79 2.23
N LEU A 203 -4.98 9.00 1.26
CA LEU A 203 -3.57 8.64 1.12
C LEU A 203 -2.71 9.85 0.75
N VAL A 204 -3.13 10.65 -0.23
CA VAL A 204 -2.44 11.88 -0.62
C VAL A 204 -2.35 12.84 0.57
N ALA A 205 -3.46 13.09 1.26
CA ALA A 205 -3.50 13.94 2.45
C ALA A 205 -2.55 13.44 3.55
N SER A 206 -2.51 12.12 3.76
CA SER A 206 -1.62 11.49 4.74
C SER A 206 -0.14 11.67 4.41
N GLU A 207 0.25 11.62 3.13
CA GLU A 207 1.65 11.86 2.73
C GLU A 207 2.08 13.31 2.89
N VAL A 208 1.21 14.26 2.51
CA VAL A 208 1.47 15.69 2.71
C VAL A 208 1.65 15.97 4.21
N ARG A 209 0.76 15.42 5.04
CA ARG A 209 0.85 15.52 6.50
C ARG A 209 2.12 14.89 7.06
N ALA A 210 2.46 13.69 6.62
CA ALA A 210 3.68 13.00 7.07
C ALA A 210 4.95 13.78 6.70
N SER A 211 4.97 14.39 5.51
CA SER A 211 6.07 15.24 5.06
C SER A 211 6.15 16.53 5.88
N PHE A 212 5.01 17.13 6.23
CA PHE A 212 4.96 18.28 7.13
C PHE A 212 5.52 17.93 8.52
N LEU A 213 5.09 16.82 9.12
CA LEU A 213 5.57 16.42 10.45
C LEU A 213 7.10 16.23 10.48
N LYS A 214 7.68 15.65 9.42
CA LYS A 214 9.15 15.54 9.30
C LYS A 214 9.84 16.89 9.25
N CYS A 215 9.29 17.86 8.51
CA CYS A 215 9.84 19.21 8.45
C CYS A 215 9.68 19.96 9.78
N ASP A 216 8.53 19.84 10.45
CA ASP A 216 8.21 20.51 11.71
C ASP A 216 9.10 20.06 12.88
N GLU A 217 9.63 18.83 12.83
CA GLU A 217 10.60 18.32 13.81
C GLU A 217 11.99 18.99 13.70
N GLU A 218 12.40 19.38 12.50
CA GLU A 218 13.76 19.86 12.22
C GLU A 218 13.83 21.39 11.96
N ILE A 219 12.75 21.99 11.46
CA ILE A 219 12.71 23.37 10.95
C ILE A 219 11.78 24.21 11.81
N ILE A 220 12.30 25.34 12.32
CA ILE A 220 11.52 26.25 13.18
C ILE A 220 10.65 27.21 12.34
N SER A 221 11.14 27.64 11.17
CA SER A 221 10.48 28.66 10.37
C SER A 221 9.35 28.08 9.52
N LYS A 222 8.11 28.57 9.72
CA LYS A 222 6.95 28.21 8.88
C LYS A 222 7.17 28.49 7.39
N SER A 223 7.94 29.53 7.06
CA SER A 223 8.30 29.83 5.67
C SER A 223 9.23 28.76 5.08
N GLU A 224 10.21 28.30 5.84
CA GLU A 224 11.15 27.26 5.40
C GLU A 224 10.44 25.89 5.31
N ILE A 225 9.52 25.59 6.24
CA ILE A 225 8.66 24.40 6.15
C ILE A 225 7.82 24.44 4.88
N PHE A 226 7.17 25.58 4.59
CA PHE A 226 6.35 25.73 3.39
C PHE A 226 7.18 25.52 2.11
N GLU A 227 8.37 26.13 2.03
CA GLU A 227 9.28 25.96 0.89
C GLU A 227 9.77 24.50 0.76
N ALA A 228 10.09 23.85 1.87
CA ALA A 228 10.48 22.43 1.88
C ALA A 228 9.36 21.52 1.37
N LEU A 229 8.11 21.79 1.77
CA LEU A 229 6.94 21.04 1.29
C LEU A 229 6.68 21.27 -0.19
N VAL A 230 6.81 22.51 -0.69
CA VAL A 230 6.69 22.82 -2.12
C VAL A 230 7.78 22.08 -2.92
N LYS A 231 9.02 22.08 -2.43
CA LYS A 231 10.14 21.38 -3.07
C LYS A 231 9.94 19.86 -3.07
N TRP A 232 9.44 19.31 -1.97
CA TRP A 232 9.08 17.90 -1.87
C TRP A 232 7.96 17.56 -2.88
N LEU A 233 6.89 18.34 -2.93
CA LEU A 233 5.77 18.09 -3.85
C LEU A 233 6.22 18.16 -5.31
N LYS A 234 7.10 19.12 -5.62
CA LYS A 234 7.72 19.25 -6.94
C LYS A 234 8.63 18.08 -7.29
N SER A 235 9.37 17.52 -6.33
CA SER A 235 10.21 16.35 -6.60
C SER A 235 9.40 15.07 -6.85
N LYS A 236 8.15 15.02 -6.37
CA LYS A 236 7.19 13.96 -6.71
C LYS A 236 6.56 14.12 -8.08
N SER A 237 6.66 15.30 -8.69
CA SER A 237 5.95 15.61 -9.91
C SER A 237 6.82 16.24 -10.99
N ASN A 238 7.44 15.35 -11.78
CA ASN A 238 8.30 15.75 -12.90
C ASN A 238 7.49 16.52 -13.96
N GLY A 239 7.70 17.84 -14.01
CA GLY A 239 7.06 18.74 -14.99
C GLY A 239 6.15 19.81 -14.35
N SER A 240 5.88 19.72 -13.06
CA SER A 240 5.04 20.69 -12.34
C SER A 240 5.71 22.05 -12.17
N SER A 241 4.92 23.12 -12.34
CA SER A 241 5.34 24.48 -11.99
C SER A 241 5.44 24.62 -10.47
N SER A 242 6.33 25.51 -10.00
CA SER A 242 6.44 25.77 -8.56
C SER A 242 5.16 26.39 -8.02
N GLU A 243 4.51 27.23 -8.83
CA GLU A 243 3.27 27.94 -8.55
C GLU A 243 2.10 26.97 -8.32
N ALA A 244 1.99 25.91 -9.14
CA ALA A 244 0.96 24.89 -8.94
C ALA A 244 1.19 24.09 -7.65
N CYS A 245 2.45 23.76 -7.35
CA CYS A 245 2.81 23.11 -6.10
C CYS A 245 2.47 24.00 -4.88
N GLU A 246 2.74 25.30 -4.97
CA GLU A 246 2.39 26.27 -3.95
C GLU A 246 0.87 26.37 -3.73
N ALA A 247 0.08 26.33 -4.80
CA ALA A 247 -1.37 26.31 -4.72
C ALA A 247 -1.89 25.08 -3.98
N VAL A 248 -1.35 23.89 -4.30
CA VAL A 248 -1.73 22.62 -3.64
C VAL A 248 -1.32 22.61 -2.17
N ILE A 249 -0.09 23.01 -1.82
CA ILE A 249 0.31 23.08 -0.41
C ILE A 249 -0.54 24.11 0.34
N SER A 250 -0.88 25.23 -0.28
CA SER A 250 -1.78 26.24 0.31
C SER A 250 -3.19 25.68 0.57
N TYR A 251 -3.71 24.84 -0.33
CA TYR A 251 -4.94 24.08 -0.09
C TYR A 251 -4.83 23.19 1.16
N PHE A 252 -3.75 22.43 1.31
CA PHE A 252 -3.54 21.56 2.48
C PHE A 252 -3.31 22.32 3.79
N VAL A 253 -2.73 23.52 3.74
CA VAL A 253 -2.69 24.44 4.88
C VAL A 253 -4.11 24.83 5.30
N GLN A 254 -4.96 25.18 4.33
CA GLN A 254 -6.33 25.56 4.61
C GLN A 254 -7.18 24.37 5.09
N SER A 255 -6.98 23.16 4.54
CA SER A 255 -7.72 21.94 4.89
C SER A 255 -7.32 21.29 6.22
N CYS A 256 -6.37 21.90 6.97
CA CYS A 256 -5.85 21.42 8.26
C CYS A 256 -4.89 20.23 8.20
N GLU A 257 -4.33 19.91 7.03
CA GLU A 257 -3.28 18.88 6.94
C GLU A 257 -1.86 19.43 7.15
N VAL A 258 -1.69 20.76 7.02
CA VAL A 258 -0.42 21.48 7.25
C VAL A 258 -0.65 22.67 8.17
N PHE A 259 0.21 22.84 9.18
CA PHE A 259 0.12 23.81 10.28
C PHE A 259 -1.10 23.64 11.20
N ARG A 260 -0.88 23.83 12.51
CA ARG A 260 -1.93 23.77 13.53
C ARG A 260 -2.64 25.14 13.65
N GLU A 261 -3.90 25.12 14.07
CA GLU A 261 -4.61 26.35 14.43
C GLU A 261 -3.92 27.04 15.61
N ILE A 262 -3.86 28.39 15.55
CA ILE A 262 -3.36 29.18 16.67
C ILE A 262 -4.40 29.05 17.79
N SER A 263 -4.03 28.40 18.89
CA SER A 263 -4.86 28.41 20.11
C SER A 263 -4.85 29.84 20.66
N GLN A 264 -6.02 30.47 20.72
CA GLN A 264 -6.20 31.73 21.46
C GLN A 264 -6.12 31.50 22.96
#